data_AF-U1P3B0-F1
#
_entry.id   AF-U1P3B0-F1
#
_cell.length_a   1.000
_cell.length_b   1.000
_cell.length_c   1.000
_cell.angle_alpha   90.00
_cell.angle_beta   90.00
_cell.angle_gamma   90.00
#
_symmetry.space_group_name_H-M   'P 1'
#
loop_
_entity.id
_entity.type
_entity.pdbx_description
1 polymer ?
#
loop_
_entity_poly.entity_id
_entity_poly.type
_entity_poly.pdbx_seq_one_letter_code
_entity_poly.pdbx_strand_id
1 'polypeptide(L)'
;MLYIVAFTEEGQNLMRDFYQDFDRPDLPIVVSDGLQAASLAADSGQDVETFSNVTGTGPGISDDVATGLEAAREQVGEDIDKIFVRESYDAAAVLSLARVAAGSDDPRDIGDAIPQVTSGDGIDVSPENLVEGINTAADGDDIVYSGVSRPLEFNENGSVATPVYEYYEWGTDDNGDPTLQTIDIISGTN
;
A
#
# COMPACT_ATOMS: atom_id res chain seq x y z
N MET A 1 -15.54 7.66 -20.22
CA MET A 1 -14.85 7.30 -18.98
C MET A 1 -15.35 8.22 -17.88
N LEU A 2 -15.72 7.66 -16.74
CA LEU A 2 -16.09 8.35 -15.50
C LEU A 2 -15.03 8.04 -14.44
N TYR A 3 -14.57 9.05 -13.71
CA TYR A 3 -13.65 8.87 -12.59
C TYR A 3 -14.36 9.20 -11.29
N ILE A 4 -14.33 8.29 -10.31
CA ILE A 4 -15.04 8.42 -9.03
C ILE A 4 -14.02 8.40 -7.90
N VAL A 5 -14.08 9.44 -7.06
CA VAL A 5 -13.32 9.53 -5.82
C VAL A 5 -14.31 9.58 -4.67
N ALA A 6 -14.31 8.52 -3.86
CA ALA A 6 -15.21 8.34 -2.73
C ALA A 6 -14.62 7.32 -1.75
N PHE A 7 -15.28 7.18 -0.60
CA PHE A 7 -15.08 6.04 0.30
C PHE A 7 -16.22 5.05 0.15
N THR A 8 -16.02 3.81 0.59
CA THR A 8 -16.96 2.70 0.39
C THR A 8 -18.38 3.03 0.86
N GLU A 9 -18.54 3.73 1.99
CA GLU A 9 -19.85 4.03 2.58
C GLU A 9 -20.73 4.90 1.65
N GLU A 10 -20.18 5.97 1.07
CA GLU A 10 -20.90 6.82 0.13
C GLU A 10 -20.84 6.27 -1.30
N GLY A 11 -19.69 5.75 -1.72
CA GLY A 11 -19.46 5.30 -3.09
C GLY A 11 -20.32 4.13 -3.50
N GLN A 12 -20.58 3.17 -2.60
CA GLN A 12 -21.48 2.05 -2.90
C GLN A 12 -22.91 2.53 -3.25
N ASN A 13 -23.38 3.62 -2.63
CA ASN A 13 -24.69 4.19 -2.94
C ASN A 13 -24.66 4.84 -4.33
N LEU A 14 -23.60 5.59 -4.65
CA LEU A 14 -23.43 6.18 -5.97
C LEU A 14 -23.38 5.11 -7.08
N MET A 15 -22.63 4.02 -6.85
CA MET A 15 -22.50 2.92 -7.80
C MET A 15 -23.84 2.20 -7.98
N ARG A 16 -24.54 1.89 -6.88
CA ARG A 16 -25.90 1.31 -6.94
C ARG A 16 -26.84 2.17 -7.78
N ASP A 17 -26.90 3.47 -7.50
CA ASP A 17 -27.81 4.39 -8.20
C ASP A 17 -27.42 4.51 -9.68
N PHE A 18 -26.12 4.51 -10.00
CA PHE A 18 -25.62 4.49 -11.39
C PHE A 18 -26.13 3.28 -12.18
N TYR A 19 -25.99 2.07 -11.64
CA TYR A 19 -26.45 0.85 -12.32
C TYR A 19 -27.97 0.71 -12.33
N GLN A 20 -28.69 1.26 -11.35
CA GLN A 20 -30.15 1.24 -11.34
C GLN A 20 -30.79 2.21 -12.34
N ASP A 21 -30.26 3.42 -12.44
CA ASP A 21 -30.92 4.51 -13.17
C ASP A 21 -30.35 4.74 -14.58
N PHE A 22 -29.09 4.35 -14.82
CA PHE A 22 -28.41 4.65 -16.08
C PHE A 22 -27.94 3.42 -16.85
N ASP A 23 -27.51 2.36 -16.16
CA ASP A 23 -27.01 1.08 -16.69
C ASP A 23 -26.28 1.21 -18.05
N ARG A 24 -25.05 1.75 -18.00
CA ARG A 24 -24.20 1.97 -19.17
C ARG A 24 -23.00 1.02 -19.13
N PRO A 25 -23.15 -0.26 -19.53
CA PRO A 25 -22.06 -1.22 -19.50
C PRO A 25 -20.87 -0.79 -20.37
N ASP A 26 -21.13 -0.01 -21.43
CA ASP A 26 -20.07 0.48 -22.33
C ASP A 26 -19.30 1.70 -21.78
N LEU A 27 -19.69 2.25 -20.62
CA LEU A 27 -19.02 3.40 -20.02
C LEU A 27 -17.93 2.92 -19.06
N PRO A 28 -16.63 3.11 -19.37
CA PRO A 28 -15.57 2.76 -18.44
C PRO A 28 -15.63 3.64 -17.19
N ILE A 29 -15.52 3.02 -16.02
CA ILE A 29 -15.44 3.68 -14.72
C ILE A 29 -14.07 3.35 -14.11
N VAL A 30 -13.39 4.39 -13.64
CA VAL A 30 -12.16 4.25 -12.86
C VAL A 30 -12.44 4.80 -11.46
N VAL A 31 -12.00 4.10 -10.42
CA VAL A 31 -12.18 4.53 -9.03
C VAL A 31 -10.85 4.71 -8.30
N SER A 32 -10.84 5.58 -7.28
CA SER A 32 -9.71 5.70 -6.36
C SER A 32 -9.66 4.54 -5.35
N ASP A 33 -8.52 4.44 -4.67
CA ASP A 33 -8.19 3.51 -3.59
C ASP A 33 -9.21 3.55 -2.43
N GLY A 34 -9.85 4.68 -2.19
CA GLY A 34 -10.96 4.80 -1.23
C GLY A 34 -12.15 3.86 -1.50
N LEU A 35 -12.26 3.30 -2.71
CA LEU A 35 -13.25 2.30 -3.11
C LEU A 35 -12.64 0.90 -3.28
N GLN A 36 -11.41 0.68 -2.86
CA GLN A 36 -10.72 -0.60 -2.94
C GLN A 36 -11.24 -1.59 -1.88
N ALA A 37 -12.44 -2.11 -2.12
CA ALA A 37 -13.04 -3.18 -1.35
C ALA A 37 -13.47 -4.29 -2.32
N ALA A 38 -13.01 -5.52 -2.09
CA ALA A 38 -13.43 -6.67 -2.88
C ALA A 38 -14.97 -6.83 -2.91
N SER A 39 -15.64 -6.45 -1.82
CA SER A 39 -17.09 -6.49 -1.69
C SER A 39 -17.84 -5.37 -2.42
N LEU A 40 -17.17 -4.35 -2.98
CA LEU A 40 -17.84 -3.13 -3.49
C LEU A 40 -18.96 -3.43 -4.49
N ALA A 41 -18.74 -4.38 -5.42
CA ALA A 41 -19.77 -4.80 -6.37
C ALA A 41 -21.03 -5.30 -5.64
N ALA A 42 -20.85 -6.25 -4.72
CA ALA A 42 -21.93 -6.82 -3.92
C ALA A 42 -22.61 -5.78 -3.02
N ASP A 43 -21.83 -4.90 -2.38
CA ASP A 43 -22.32 -3.82 -1.51
C ASP A 43 -23.14 -2.79 -2.31
N SER A 44 -22.81 -2.62 -3.59
CA SER A 44 -23.58 -1.81 -4.55
C SER A 44 -24.79 -2.55 -5.14
N GLY A 45 -25.05 -3.79 -4.70
CA GLY A 45 -26.12 -4.64 -5.19
C GLY A 45 -25.91 -5.18 -6.61
N GLN A 46 -24.65 -5.23 -7.07
CA GLN A 46 -24.27 -5.71 -8.39
C GLN A 46 -23.50 -7.04 -8.27
N ASP A 47 -23.50 -7.81 -9.35
CA ASP A 47 -22.54 -8.90 -9.54
C ASP A 47 -21.27 -8.39 -10.26
N VAL A 48 -20.23 -9.23 -10.25
CA VAL A 48 -18.93 -8.90 -10.87
C VAL A 48 -19.05 -8.74 -12.39
N GLU A 49 -19.97 -9.45 -13.04
CA GLU A 49 -20.20 -9.34 -14.49
C GLU A 49 -20.71 -7.94 -14.85
N THR A 50 -21.69 -7.44 -14.10
CA THR A 50 -22.22 -6.08 -14.24
C THR A 50 -21.17 -5.03 -13.91
N PHE A 51 -20.27 -5.33 -12.96
CA PHE A 51 -19.17 -4.47 -12.55
C PHE A 51 -17.94 -4.50 -13.47
N SER A 52 -17.96 -5.27 -14.56
CA SER A 52 -16.80 -5.49 -15.45
C SER A 52 -16.29 -4.24 -16.16
N ASN A 53 -17.07 -3.15 -16.20
CA ASN A 53 -16.66 -1.85 -16.71
C ASN A 53 -15.97 -0.96 -15.65
N VAL A 54 -15.78 -1.46 -14.42
CA VAL A 54 -15.14 -0.73 -13.32
C VAL A 54 -13.73 -1.27 -13.08
N THR A 55 -12.79 -0.33 -13.02
CA THR A 55 -11.40 -0.59 -12.62
C THR A 55 -11.01 0.39 -11.53
N GLY A 56 -9.96 0.08 -10.77
CA GLY A 56 -9.50 0.91 -9.68
C GLY A 56 -8.00 1.13 -9.69
N THR A 57 -7.57 2.14 -8.97
CA THR A 57 -6.16 2.41 -8.67
C THR A 57 -5.93 2.37 -7.18
N GLY A 58 -4.91 1.67 -6.72
CA GLY A 58 -4.60 1.47 -5.30
C GLY A 58 -3.10 1.60 -4.98
N PRO A 59 -2.72 1.56 -3.70
CA PRO A 59 -1.32 1.38 -3.30
C PRO A 59 -0.79 0.03 -3.77
N GLY A 60 0.24 0.04 -4.63
CA GLY A 60 0.89 -1.18 -5.12
C GLY A 60 2.09 -1.59 -4.27
N ILE A 61 2.55 -2.82 -4.52
CA ILE A 61 3.79 -3.38 -3.95
C ILE A 61 4.85 -3.46 -5.05
N SER A 62 6.08 -3.06 -4.75
CA SER A 62 7.21 -3.24 -5.66
C SER A 62 7.74 -4.67 -5.60
N ASP A 63 7.98 -5.28 -6.77
CA ASP A 63 8.56 -6.63 -6.89
C ASP A 63 9.91 -6.74 -6.14
N ASP A 64 10.72 -5.68 -6.17
CA ASP A 64 12.07 -5.64 -5.59
C ASP A 64 12.11 -5.75 -4.05
N VAL A 65 10.99 -5.53 -3.35
CA VAL A 65 10.95 -5.56 -1.88
C VAL A 65 9.86 -6.45 -1.29
N ALA A 66 9.13 -7.19 -2.14
CA ALA A 66 8.14 -8.17 -1.69
C ALA A 66 8.75 -9.33 -0.87
N THR A 67 10.09 -9.38 -0.72
CA THR A 67 10.81 -10.35 0.11
C THR A 67 10.40 -10.29 1.58
N GLY A 68 10.03 -9.11 2.09
CA GLY A 68 9.59 -8.93 3.47
C GLY A 68 8.11 -9.25 3.74
N LEU A 69 7.31 -9.54 2.70
CA LEU A 69 5.86 -9.64 2.84
C LEU A 69 5.42 -10.80 3.74
N GLU A 70 6.01 -11.99 3.58
CA GLU A 70 5.65 -13.13 4.42
C GLU A 70 6.03 -12.90 5.88
N ALA A 71 7.22 -12.35 6.15
CA ALA A 71 7.62 -12.01 7.51
C ALA A 71 6.71 -10.93 8.13
N ALA A 72 6.28 -9.94 7.36
CA ALA A 72 5.29 -8.96 7.82
C ALA A 72 3.91 -9.61 8.05
N ARG A 73 3.49 -10.56 7.20
CA ARG A 73 2.26 -11.32 7.38
C ARG A 73 2.30 -12.19 8.65
N GLU A 74 3.44 -12.78 9.00
CA GLU A 74 3.60 -13.51 10.26
C GLU A 74 3.41 -12.61 11.50
N GLN A 75 3.73 -11.31 11.37
CA GLN A 75 3.65 -10.33 12.45
C GLN A 75 2.25 -9.67 12.57
N VAL A 76 1.62 -9.38 11.43
CA VAL A 76 0.36 -8.60 11.35
C VAL A 76 -0.86 -9.47 11.01
N GLY A 77 -0.64 -10.67 10.47
CA GLY A 77 -1.68 -11.55 9.94
C GLY A 77 -2.17 -11.12 8.56
N GLU A 78 -3.31 -11.67 8.14
CA GLU A 78 -3.99 -11.38 6.85
C GLU A 78 -4.37 -9.90 6.68
N ASP A 79 -4.37 -9.14 7.78
CA ASP A 79 -4.59 -7.69 7.74
C ASP A 79 -3.51 -6.96 6.93
N ILE A 80 -2.33 -7.56 6.71
CA ILE A 80 -1.27 -6.99 5.86
C ILE A 80 -1.73 -6.74 4.42
N ASP A 81 -2.76 -7.46 3.97
CA ASP A 81 -3.31 -7.33 2.61
C ASP A 81 -4.41 -6.26 2.52
N LYS A 82 -4.81 -5.65 3.65
CA LYS A 82 -5.71 -4.49 3.64
C LYS A 82 -4.97 -3.25 3.13
N ILE A 83 -5.74 -2.36 2.51
CA ILE A 83 -5.26 -1.08 1.99
C ILE A 83 -4.44 -0.32 3.05
N PHE A 84 -3.28 0.19 2.65
CA PHE A 84 -2.33 0.95 3.45
C PHE A 84 -1.70 0.25 4.67
N VAL A 85 -1.97 -1.02 4.94
CA VAL A 85 -1.37 -1.71 6.10
C VAL A 85 0.13 -1.93 5.89
N ARG A 86 0.56 -2.24 4.66
CA ARG A 86 1.99 -2.37 4.31
C ARG A 86 2.74 -1.05 4.50
N GLU A 87 2.19 0.06 4.03
CA GLU A 87 2.75 1.40 4.23
C GLU A 87 2.77 1.81 5.70
N SER A 88 1.76 1.39 6.46
CA SER A 88 1.70 1.64 7.91
C SER A 88 2.76 0.84 8.67
N TYR A 89 3.00 -0.41 8.26
CA TYR A 89 4.10 -1.23 8.77
C TYR A 89 5.44 -0.57 8.50
N ASP A 90 5.66 -0.17 7.25
CA ASP A 90 6.88 0.52 6.80
C ASP A 90 7.14 1.80 7.59
N ALA A 91 6.11 2.63 7.78
CA ALA A 91 6.21 3.83 8.59
C ALA A 91 6.59 3.53 10.04
N ALA A 92 6.00 2.50 10.65
CA ALA A 92 6.32 2.09 12.02
C ALA A 92 7.76 1.57 12.14
N ALA A 93 8.23 0.78 11.18
CA ALA A 93 9.59 0.27 11.13
C ALA A 93 10.61 1.41 10.98
N VAL A 94 10.40 2.32 10.01
CA VAL A 94 11.27 3.49 9.78
C VAL A 94 11.33 4.38 11.01
N LEU A 95 10.19 4.71 11.64
CA LEU A 95 10.17 5.54 12.83
C LEU A 95 10.89 4.88 14.02
N SER A 96 10.79 3.55 14.14
CA SER A 96 11.47 2.80 15.19
C SER A 96 12.99 2.81 15.00
N LEU A 97 13.45 2.57 13.77
CA LEU A 97 14.87 2.60 13.39
C LEU A 97 15.46 4.01 13.51
N ALA A 98 14.78 5.02 12.97
CA ALA A 98 15.21 6.41 13.03
C ALA A 98 15.33 6.91 14.47
N ARG A 99 14.41 6.51 15.36
CA ARG A 99 14.47 6.86 16.78
C ARG A 99 15.72 6.29 17.45
N VAL A 100 16.05 5.02 17.23
CA VAL A 100 17.23 4.41 17.86
C VAL A 100 18.53 4.96 17.26
N ALA A 101 18.58 5.18 15.95
CA ALA A 101 19.72 5.79 15.28
C ALA A 101 19.98 7.24 15.77
N ALA A 102 18.91 8.02 15.99
CA ALA A 102 19.02 9.36 16.53
C ALA A 102 19.51 9.39 18.00
N GLY A 103 19.29 8.30 18.75
CA GLY A 103 19.53 8.27 20.19
C GLY A 103 18.74 9.34 20.97
N SER A 104 17.62 9.82 20.40
CA SER A 104 16.83 10.95 20.88
C SER A 104 15.33 10.69 20.73
N ASP A 105 14.54 11.32 21.61
CA ASP A 105 13.09 11.36 21.53
C ASP A 105 12.58 12.69 20.92
N ASP A 106 13.48 13.60 20.51
CA ASP A 106 13.07 14.84 19.85
C ASP A 106 12.57 14.55 18.41
N PRO A 107 11.36 14.99 18.03
CA PRO A 107 10.81 14.72 16.70
C PRO A 107 11.67 15.23 15.53
N ARG A 108 12.47 16.29 15.73
CA ARG A 108 13.36 16.80 14.69
C ARG A 108 14.55 15.89 14.50
N ASP A 109 15.16 15.44 15.60
CA ASP A 109 16.28 14.49 15.55
C ASP A 109 15.85 13.18 14.88
N ILE A 110 14.66 12.68 15.19
CA ILE A 110 14.07 11.50 14.54
C ILE A 110 13.85 11.77 13.04
N GLY A 111 13.28 12.93 12.69
CA GLY A 111 13.07 13.32 11.30
C GLY A 111 14.37 13.39 10.49
N ASP A 112 15.42 13.97 11.07
CA ASP A 112 16.75 14.09 10.46
C ASP A 112 17.46 12.73 10.33
N ALA A 113 17.04 11.72 11.12
CA ALA A 113 17.56 10.36 11.06
C ALA A 113 16.82 9.46 10.04
N ILE A 114 15.62 9.82 9.56
CA ILE A 114 14.88 9.01 8.58
C ILE A 114 15.71 8.69 7.32
N PRO A 115 16.37 9.66 6.65
CA PRO A 115 17.19 9.34 5.48
C PRO A 115 18.38 8.43 5.79
N GLN A 116 18.90 8.47 7.03
CA GLN A 116 20.06 7.67 7.46
C GLN A 116 19.72 6.19 7.57
N VAL A 117 18.46 5.84 7.82
CA VAL A 117 18.01 4.44 7.98
C VAL A 117 17.29 3.89 6.75
N THR A 118 17.13 4.68 5.69
CA THR A 118 16.35 4.32 4.50
C THR A 118 17.11 4.49 3.18
N SER A 119 18.31 5.06 3.22
CA SER A 119 19.12 5.33 2.04
C SER A 119 20.61 5.27 2.37
N GLY A 120 21.45 5.15 1.35
CA GLY A 120 22.91 5.10 1.49
C GLY A 120 23.44 3.67 1.51
N ASP A 121 24.58 3.49 2.17
CA ASP A 121 25.24 2.19 2.35
C ASP A 121 25.03 1.73 3.79
N GLY A 122 24.82 0.44 4.01
CA GLY A 122 24.64 -0.11 5.36
C GLY A 122 24.29 -1.59 5.34
N ILE A 123 23.98 -2.13 6.51
CA ILE A 123 23.42 -3.49 6.62
C ILE A 123 21.96 -3.45 6.15
N ASP A 124 21.61 -4.33 5.20
CA ASP A 124 20.24 -4.46 4.72
C ASP A 124 19.31 -4.95 5.83
N VAL A 125 18.27 -4.17 6.09
CA VAL A 125 17.22 -4.49 7.06
C VAL A 125 15.90 -4.63 6.32
N SER A 126 15.13 -5.64 6.68
CA SER A 126 13.79 -5.91 6.18
C SER A 126 12.89 -6.38 7.33
N PRO A 127 11.60 -6.64 7.09
CA PRO A 127 10.73 -7.27 8.09
C PRO A 127 11.28 -8.59 8.67
N GLU A 128 12.13 -9.32 7.94
CA GLU A 128 12.72 -10.60 8.38
C GLU A 128 13.71 -10.43 9.54
N ASN A 129 14.49 -9.34 9.55
CA ASN A 129 15.55 -9.09 10.53
C ASN A 129 15.37 -7.75 11.27
N LEU A 130 14.17 -7.17 11.26
CA LEU A 130 13.90 -5.82 11.81
C LEU A 130 14.39 -5.65 13.26
N VAL A 131 14.23 -6.66 14.12
CA VAL A 131 14.71 -6.61 15.51
C VAL A 131 16.22 -6.54 15.61
N GLU A 132 16.94 -7.26 14.75
CA GLU A 132 18.40 -7.17 14.65
C GLU A 132 18.81 -5.78 14.15
N GLY A 133 18.16 -5.28 13.09
CA GLY A 133 18.38 -3.94 12.55
C GLY A 133 18.20 -2.83 13.58
N ILE A 134 17.20 -2.94 14.47
CA ILE A 134 17.00 -1.99 15.58
C ILE A 134 18.20 -2.01 16.54
N ASN A 135 18.75 -3.17 16.87
CA ASN A 135 19.92 -3.24 17.75
C ASN A 135 21.18 -2.70 17.06
N THR A 136 21.37 -3.04 15.79
CA THR A 136 22.49 -2.54 14.95
C THR A 136 22.47 -1.01 14.86
N ALA A 137 21.31 -0.41 14.57
CA ALA A 137 21.15 1.03 14.53
C ALA A 137 21.37 1.69 15.92
N ALA A 138 20.96 1.01 17.00
CA ALA A 138 21.19 1.50 18.36
C ALA A 138 22.68 1.47 18.78
N ASP A 139 23.46 0.52 18.22
CA ASP A 139 24.91 0.43 18.41
C ASP A 139 25.68 1.46 17.56
N GLY A 140 24.98 2.18 16.67
CA GLY A 140 25.53 3.25 15.83
C GLY A 140 26.09 2.78 14.49
N ASP A 141 25.79 1.54 14.08
CA ASP A 141 26.14 1.02 12.77
C ASP A 141 25.11 1.45 11.71
N ASP A 142 25.59 1.73 10.50
CA ASP A 142 24.76 2.14 9.36
C ASP A 142 23.88 0.97 8.86
N ILE A 143 22.59 1.24 8.65
CA ILE A 143 21.61 0.27 8.13
C ILE A 143 20.79 0.88 7.00
N VAL A 144 20.23 0.05 6.15
CA VAL A 144 19.30 0.46 5.09
C VAL A 144 18.04 -0.41 5.14
N TYR A 145 16.92 0.20 5.52
CA TYR A 145 15.64 -0.50 5.58
C TYR A 145 14.94 -0.56 4.23
N SER A 146 14.67 -1.79 3.77
CA SER A 146 13.79 -2.10 2.65
C SER A 146 12.41 -2.50 3.17
N GLY A 147 11.40 -1.69 2.84
CA GLY A 147 10.01 -1.87 3.30
C GLY A 147 9.30 -3.06 2.69
N VAL A 148 8.12 -3.39 3.21
CA VAL A 148 7.17 -4.35 2.64
C VAL A 148 6.55 -3.82 1.36
N SER A 149 6.20 -2.53 1.33
CA SER A 149 5.48 -1.93 0.21
C SER A 149 6.41 -1.55 -0.95
N ARG A 150 7.53 -0.91 -0.66
CA ARG A 150 8.52 -0.40 -1.63
C ARG A 150 9.84 -0.02 -0.93
N PRO A 151 10.94 0.19 -1.68
CA PRO A 151 12.09 0.91 -1.15
C PRO A 151 11.67 2.30 -0.66
N LEU A 152 12.10 2.67 0.55
CA LEU A 152 11.63 3.89 1.22
C LEU A 152 12.62 5.05 1.08
N GLU A 153 13.06 5.34 -0.13
CA GLU A 153 13.88 6.53 -0.37
C GLU A 153 13.02 7.80 -0.29
N PHE A 154 13.46 8.78 0.50
CA PHE A 154 12.77 10.06 0.65
C PHE A 154 13.53 11.18 -0.05
N ASN A 155 12.80 12.04 -0.77
CA ASN A 155 13.37 13.26 -1.33
C ASN A 155 13.54 14.36 -0.26
N GLU A 156 14.12 15.50 -0.65
CA GLU A 156 14.37 16.65 0.23
C GLU A 156 13.10 17.23 0.91
N ASN A 157 11.92 16.93 0.38
CA ASN A 157 10.63 17.36 0.94
C ASN A 157 9.98 16.29 1.83
N GLY A 158 10.66 15.16 2.08
CA GLY A 158 10.14 14.04 2.86
C GLY A 158 9.08 13.22 2.12
N SER A 159 9.01 13.31 0.79
CA SER A 159 8.13 12.46 -0.02
C SER A 159 8.87 11.21 -0.49
N VAL A 160 8.18 10.08 -0.53
CA VAL A 160 8.73 8.83 -1.08
C VAL A 160 9.05 9.02 -2.57
N ALA A 161 10.28 8.70 -2.97
CA ALA A 161 10.81 8.92 -4.31
C ALA A 161 10.31 7.88 -5.34
N THR A 162 9.95 6.70 -4.86
CA THR A 162 9.52 5.56 -5.69
C THR A 162 8.04 5.29 -5.50
N PRO A 163 7.11 6.01 -6.15
CA PRO A 163 5.70 5.69 -6.06
C PRO A 163 5.40 4.35 -6.76
N VAL A 164 4.57 3.53 -6.12
CA VAL A 164 4.10 2.25 -6.67
C VAL A 164 2.59 2.19 -6.54
N TYR A 165 1.92 2.05 -7.67
CA TYR A 165 0.47 1.97 -7.76
C TYR A 165 0.07 0.65 -8.40
N GLU A 166 -1.01 0.07 -7.94
CA GLU A 166 -1.67 -1.03 -8.65
C GLU A 166 -2.87 -0.50 -9.43
N TYR A 167 -3.08 -1.08 -10.61
CA TYR A 167 -4.29 -0.97 -11.39
C TYR A 167 -5.01 -2.31 -11.31
N TYR A 168 -6.27 -2.32 -10.88
CA TYR A 168 -6.98 -3.54 -10.53
C TYR A 168 -8.42 -3.57 -11.05
N GLU A 169 -9.00 -4.77 -11.09
CA GLU A 169 -10.42 -5.04 -11.34
C GLU A 169 -11.03 -5.93 -10.27
N TRP A 170 -12.36 -6.02 -10.26
CA TRP A 170 -13.12 -6.92 -9.39
C TRP A 170 -13.26 -8.29 -10.06
N GLY A 171 -13.07 -9.34 -9.27
CA GLY A 171 -13.19 -10.73 -9.69
C GLY A 171 -13.89 -11.59 -8.65
N THR A 172 -13.90 -12.89 -8.88
CA THR A 172 -14.26 -13.91 -7.90
C THR A 172 -13.14 -14.93 -7.78
N ASP A 173 -12.92 -15.47 -6.58
CA ASP A 173 -12.01 -16.61 -6.37
C ASP A 173 -12.65 -17.95 -6.78
N ASP A 174 -11.94 -19.06 -6.57
CA ASP A 174 -12.40 -20.42 -6.89
C ASP A 174 -13.65 -20.85 -6.08
N ASN A 175 -13.93 -20.19 -4.96
CA ASN A 175 -15.10 -20.42 -4.11
C ASN A 175 -16.29 -19.53 -4.49
N GLY A 176 -16.08 -18.58 -5.41
CA GLY A 176 -17.07 -17.57 -5.78
C GLY A 176 -17.08 -16.35 -4.83
N ASP A 177 -16.11 -16.23 -3.93
CA ASP A 177 -15.98 -15.09 -3.03
C ASP A 177 -15.39 -13.89 -3.80
N PRO A 178 -15.87 -12.65 -3.55
CA PRO A 178 -15.36 -11.47 -4.22
C PRO A 178 -13.86 -11.26 -3.95
N THR A 179 -13.11 -10.90 -4.99
CA THR A 179 -11.67 -10.60 -4.90
C THR A 179 -11.29 -9.40 -5.74
N LEU A 180 -10.10 -8.85 -5.50
CA LEU A 180 -9.45 -7.85 -6.35
C LEU A 180 -8.36 -8.55 -7.16
N GLN A 181 -8.30 -8.26 -8.45
CA GLN A 181 -7.30 -8.80 -9.36
C GLN A 181 -6.44 -7.66 -9.90
N THR A 182 -5.14 -7.70 -9.62
CA THR A 182 -4.19 -6.75 -10.16
C THR A 182 -4.03 -6.99 -11.67
N ILE A 183 -4.31 -5.96 -12.46
CA ILE A 183 -4.09 -5.94 -13.91
C ILE A 183 -2.64 -5.53 -14.21
N ASP A 184 -2.16 -4.50 -13.51
CA ASP A 184 -0.82 -3.95 -13.74
C ASP A 184 -0.26 -3.29 -12.47
N ILE A 185 1.07 -3.28 -12.34
CA ILE A 185 1.80 -2.52 -11.33
C ILE A 185 2.55 -1.40 -12.03
N ILE A 186 2.21 -0.16 -11.65
CA ILE A 186 2.76 1.06 -12.22
C ILE A 186 3.74 1.65 -11.22
N SER A 187 5.02 1.62 -11.56
CA SER A 187 6.08 2.30 -10.79
C SER A 187 6.54 3.57 -11.50
N GLY A 188 6.84 4.60 -10.71
CA GLY A 188 7.41 5.85 -11.18
C GLY A 188 8.81 6.09 -10.61
N THR A 189 9.57 6.97 -11.27
CA THR A 189 10.74 7.63 -10.67
C THR A 189 10.39 9.13 -10.59
N ASN A 190 10.47 9.71 -9.39
CA ASN A 190 10.33 11.16 -9.21
C ASN A 190 11.55 11.93 -9.72
#